data_AF-A0A0N8VLU5-F1
#
_entry.id   AF-A0A0N8VLU5-F1
#
_cell.length_a   1.000
_cell.length_b   1.000
_cell.length_c   1.000
_cell.angle_alpha   90.00
_cell.angle_beta   90.00
_cell.angle_gamma   90.00
#
_symmetry.space_group_name_H-M   'P 1'
#
loop_
_entity.id
_entity.type
_entity.pdbx_description
1 polymer ?
#
loop_
_entity_poly.entity_id
_entity_poly.type
_entity_poly.pdbx_seq_one_letter_code
_entity_poly.pdbx_strand_id
1 'polypeptide(L)'
;MLGQTINKFPFEMSFLQYFSGNNNVIVPILLKEKFYYIDNNTKAIKIDKAFDVAYPFINNVALVKQKEKYGLINLKGDYIVEPIYKYFQIASYQKILIFKNEYNKEICYDFSINKFVSDYIHCAEPLGPEIITFQGLNGKYGIKNLQNKIIAQPLYDSVLVIKKKFIVVKLNNKIGIIDNTNKILIPFKYDDFICSRDDNPKIISLKKKTHWTYFYDFKKVVDSKYESVENIAELISEKALSIVKNKNKYNILFKDGSVLPIDYDLIEYNGKVAISGNKVYQIYDFKSFILYCNL
;
A
#
# COMPACT_ATOMS: atom_id res chain seq x y z
N MET A 1 -14.29 -23.10 5.19
CA MET A 1 -14.13 -23.24 3.72
C MET A 1 -14.53 -21.93 3.06
N LEU A 2 -13.54 -21.11 2.69
CA LEU A 2 -13.67 -19.95 1.80
C LEU A 2 -12.64 -20.18 0.69
N GLY A 3 -13.07 -19.97 -0.56
CA GLY A 3 -12.52 -20.62 -1.75
C GLY A 3 -11.05 -20.32 -2.05
N GLN A 4 -10.32 -21.40 -2.34
CA GLN A 4 -9.29 -21.42 -3.37
C GLN A 4 -9.93 -20.86 -4.65
N THR A 5 -9.39 -19.88 -5.35
CA THR A 5 -8.09 -19.84 -6.02
C THR A 5 -7.78 -18.38 -6.38
N ILE A 6 -6.56 -17.92 -6.11
CA ILE A 6 -5.65 -17.10 -6.96
C ILE A 6 -4.40 -16.91 -6.06
N ASN A 7 -3.52 -17.91 -5.99
CA ASN A 7 -2.21 -17.77 -5.32
C ASN A 7 -1.25 -18.83 -5.86
N LYS A 8 -0.92 -18.72 -7.15
CA LYS A 8 0.24 -19.38 -7.76
C LYS A 8 0.96 -18.44 -8.73
N PHE A 9 1.02 -17.16 -8.40
CA PHE A 9 1.97 -16.28 -9.06
C PHE A 9 3.35 -16.57 -8.46
N PRO A 10 4.42 -16.76 -9.26
CA PRO A 10 5.75 -17.07 -8.73
C PRO A 10 6.44 -15.85 -8.07
N PHE A 11 5.68 -14.79 -7.77
CA PHE A 11 6.17 -13.49 -7.33
C PHE A 11 5.77 -13.23 -5.89
N GLU A 12 6.67 -12.59 -5.12
CA GLU A 12 6.25 -11.86 -3.94
C GLU A 12 5.51 -10.59 -4.39
N MET A 13 4.20 -10.54 -4.15
CA MET A 13 3.38 -9.39 -4.51
C MET A 13 3.83 -8.11 -3.78
N SER A 14 4.29 -8.26 -2.53
CA SER A 14 4.94 -7.20 -1.74
C SER A 14 6.15 -6.62 -2.47
N PHE A 15 6.88 -7.39 -3.27
CA PHE A 15 7.97 -6.88 -4.10
C PHE A 15 7.40 -5.97 -5.20
N LEU A 16 6.48 -6.46 -6.04
CA LEU A 16 5.88 -5.68 -7.16
C LEU A 16 5.29 -4.32 -6.72
N GLN A 17 4.76 -4.29 -5.50
CA GLN A 17 4.25 -3.11 -4.81
C GLN A 17 5.28 -1.98 -4.59
N TYR A 18 6.57 -2.26 -4.41
CA TYR A 18 7.56 -1.19 -4.23
C TYR A 18 7.93 -0.48 -5.53
N PHE A 19 7.59 -1.07 -6.67
CA PHE A 19 8.25 -0.76 -7.94
C PHE A 19 7.32 -0.21 -9.01
N SER A 20 6.08 0.15 -8.64
CA SER A 20 5.18 0.88 -9.53
C SER A 20 5.61 2.34 -9.62
N GLY A 21 5.93 2.82 -10.82
CA GLY A 21 6.28 4.21 -11.06
C GLY A 21 7.41 4.44 -12.07
N ASN A 22 8.15 3.41 -12.46
CA ASN A 22 9.14 3.51 -13.53
C ASN A 22 8.52 3.12 -14.88
N ASN A 23 8.58 4.01 -15.88
CA ASN A 23 8.27 3.66 -17.27
C ASN A 23 9.33 2.70 -17.81
N ASN A 24 9.20 1.43 -17.42
CA ASN A 24 10.15 0.40 -17.78
C ASN A 24 9.95 0.04 -19.24
N VAL A 25 10.88 0.50 -20.06
CA VAL A 25 11.00 0.09 -21.46
C VAL A 25 11.25 -1.42 -21.54
N ILE A 26 11.89 -2.02 -20.53
CA ILE A 26 12.21 -3.45 -20.49
C ILE A 26 11.37 -4.13 -19.39
N VAL A 27 10.54 -5.10 -19.78
CA VAL A 27 9.60 -5.79 -18.89
C VAL A 27 9.76 -7.32 -18.99
N PRO A 28 9.51 -8.06 -17.90
CA PRO A 28 9.55 -9.51 -17.95
C PRO A 28 8.37 -10.09 -18.75
N ILE A 29 8.59 -11.20 -19.43
CA ILE A 29 7.57 -12.01 -20.11
C ILE A 29 7.75 -13.48 -19.77
N LEU A 30 6.65 -14.18 -19.51
CA LEU A 30 6.63 -15.62 -19.31
C LEU A 30 6.48 -16.33 -20.66
N LEU A 31 7.44 -17.18 -21.02
CA LEU A 31 7.42 -18.03 -22.20
C LEU A 31 7.85 -19.44 -21.81
N LYS A 32 7.02 -20.45 -22.09
CA LYS A 32 7.32 -21.87 -21.82
C LYS A 32 7.88 -22.09 -20.40
N GLU A 33 7.16 -21.57 -19.39
CA GLU A 33 7.49 -21.68 -17.96
C GLU A 33 8.76 -20.95 -17.49
N LYS A 34 9.40 -20.16 -18.35
CA LYS A 34 10.55 -19.32 -17.99
C LYS A 34 10.31 -17.85 -18.30
N PHE A 35 10.93 -16.99 -17.50
CA PHE A 35 10.91 -15.56 -17.71
C PHE A 35 12.08 -15.08 -18.55
N TYR A 36 11.77 -14.14 -19.44
CA TYR A 36 12.70 -13.39 -20.28
C TYR A 36 12.40 -11.90 -20.15
N TYR A 37 13.25 -11.02 -20.69
CA TYR A 37 12.92 -9.59 -20.76
C TYR A 37 12.75 -9.12 -22.19
N ILE A 38 11.67 -8.39 -22.43
CA ILE A 38 11.34 -7.79 -23.72
C ILE A 38 11.28 -6.27 -23.62
N ASP A 39 11.46 -5.61 -24.75
CA ASP A 39 11.07 -4.23 -24.93
C ASP A 39 9.54 -4.12 -24.96
N ASN A 40 8.97 -3.32 -24.07
CA ASN A 40 7.53 -3.24 -23.90
C ASN A 40 6.83 -2.57 -25.09
N ASN A 41 7.52 -1.74 -25.86
CA ASN A 41 6.95 -1.04 -27.01
C ASN A 41 6.96 -1.92 -28.25
N THR A 42 8.10 -2.54 -28.55
CA THR A 42 8.32 -3.33 -29.77
C THR A 42 8.04 -4.82 -29.60
N LYS A 43 7.96 -5.29 -28.34
CA LYS A 43 7.86 -6.71 -27.96
C LYS A 43 9.08 -7.57 -28.31
N ALA A 44 10.18 -6.96 -28.77
CA ALA A 44 11.42 -7.65 -29.06
C ALA A 44 12.12 -8.12 -27.78
N ILE A 45 12.72 -9.32 -27.79
CA ILE A 45 13.53 -9.83 -26.67
C ILE A 45 14.78 -8.96 -26.50
N LYS A 46 15.02 -8.48 -25.28
CA LYS A 46 16.18 -7.67 -24.87
C LYS A 46 17.18 -8.47 -24.04
N ILE A 47 16.68 -9.38 -23.21
CA ILE A 47 17.49 -10.34 -22.45
C ILE A 47 16.91 -11.72 -22.72
N ASP A 48 17.65 -12.52 -23.49
CA ASP A 48 17.29 -13.88 -23.92
C ASP A 48 17.70 -14.96 -22.89
N LYS A 49 18.34 -14.55 -21.81
CA LYS A 49 18.61 -15.40 -20.64
C LYS A 49 17.30 -15.76 -19.92
N ALA A 50 17.09 -17.05 -19.72
CA ALA A 50 15.91 -17.61 -19.06
C ALA A 50 16.05 -17.61 -17.52
N PHE A 51 15.00 -17.17 -16.84
CA PHE A 51 14.90 -17.16 -15.38
C PHE A 51 13.69 -17.95 -14.89
N ASP A 52 13.75 -18.48 -13.67
CA ASP A 52 12.59 -19.11 -13.03
C ASP A 52 11.58 -18.05 -12.59
N VAL A 53 12.08 -16.89 -12.15
CA VAL A 53 11.30 -15.69 -11.80
C VAL A 53 12.09 -14.46 -12.24
N ALA A 54 11.42 -13.48 -12.83
CA ALA A 54 12.01 -12.21 -13.21
C ALA A 54 11.14 -11.04 -12.72
N TYR A 55 11.70 -10.18 -11.88
CA TYR A 55 11.04 -8.95 -11.45
C TYR A 55 11.37 -7.78 -12.40
N PRO A 56 10.57 -6.68 -12.40
CA PRO A 56 10.86 -5.51 -13.22
C PRO A 56 12.21 -4.88 -12.88
N PHE A 57 12.77 -4.14 -13.86
CA PHE A 57 13.94 -3.30 -13.62
C PHE A 57 13.58 -2.06 -12.78
N ILE A 58 14.46 -1.69 -11.85
CA ILE A 58 14.38 -0.48 -11.05
C ILE A 58 15.75 0.16 -11.08
N ASN A 59 15.85 1.40 -11.56
CA ASN A 59 17.12 2.10 -11.72
C ASN A 59 18.19 1.20 -12.37
N ASN A 60 17.79 0.49 -13.43
CA ASN A 60 18.63 -0.39 -14.25
C ASN A 60 19.06 -1.72 -13.58
N VAL A 61 18.45 -2.10 -12.46
CA VAL A 61 18.69 -3.37 -11.76
C VAL A 61 17.41 -4.18 -11.59
N ALA A 62 17.45 -5.49 -11.79
CA ALA A 62 16.31 -6.37 -11.55
C ALA A 62 16.66 -7.53 -10.61
N LEU A 63 15.72 -7.89 -9.74
CA LEU A 63 15.76 -9.13 -8.97
C LEU A 63 15.33 -10.29 -9.87
N VAL A 64 16.08 -11.40 -9.82
CA VAL A 64 15.77 -12.62 -10.57
C VAL A 64 15.95 -13.84 -9.69
N LYS A 65 15.22 -14.91 -10.00
CA LYS A 65 15.39 -16.23 -9.40
C LYS A 65 15.87 -17.23 -10.45
N GLN A 66 16.88 -18.01 -10.11
CA GLN A 66 17.36 -19.11 -10.92
C GLN A 66 17.82 -20.26 -10.00
N LYS A 67 17.42 -21.49 -10.32
CA LYS A 67 17.72 -22.71 -9.56
C LYS A 67 17.44 -22.53 -8.07
N GLU A 68 16.24 -22.05 -7.75
CA GLU A 68 15.77 -21.82 -6.37
C GLU A 68 16.47 -20.69 -5.58
N LYS A 69 17.31 -19.88 -6.23
CA LYS A 69 18.08 -18.82 -5.56
C LYS A 69 17.95 -17.47 -6.26
N TYR A 70 18.02 -16.41 -5.48
CA TYR A 70 17.83 -15.02 -5.87
C TYR A 70 19.15 -14.30 -6.06
N GLY A 71 19.18 -13.44 -7.09
CA GLY A 71 20.30 -12.55 -7.42
C GLY A 71 19.81 -11.28 -8.12
N LEU A 72 20.73 -10.39 -8.44
CA LEU A 72 20.47 -9.12 -9.12
C LEU A 72 21.13 -9.11 -10.49
N ILE A 73 20.45 -8.57 -11.50
CA ILE A 73 21.01 -8.37 -12.84
C ILE A 73 20.96 -6.90 -13.26
N ASN A 74 21.86 -6.50 -14.16
CA ASN A 74 21.82 -5.22 -14.86
C ASN A 74 20.96 -5.31 -16.15
N LEU A 75 20.80 -4.19 -16.88
CA LEU A 75 20.03 -4.13 -18.14
C LEU A 75 20.59 -5.00 -19.29
N LYS A 76 21.84 -5.48 -19.20
CA LYS A 76 22.42 -6.43 -20.16
C LYS A 76 22.14 -7.89 -19.80
N GLY A 77 21.61 -8.16 -18.59
CA GLY A 77 21.39 -9.50 -18.06
C GLY A 77 22.59 -10.08 -17.29
N ASP A 78 23.65 -9.28 -17.08
CA ASP A 78 24.81 -9.68 -16.27
C ASP A 78 24.46 -9.62 -14.79
N TYR A 79 24.99 -10.55 -14.00
CA TYR A 79 24.78 -10.55 -12.55
C TYR A 79 25.57 -9.43 -11.86
N ILE A 80 24.85 -8.62 -11.08
CA ILE A 80 25.42 -7.73 -10.06
C ILE A 80 25.57 -8.50 -8.74
N VAL A 81 24.60 -9.37 -8.46
CA VAL A 81 24.63 -10.33 -7.34
C VAL A 81 24.28 -11.69 -7.93
N GLU A 82 25.20 -12.65 -7.80
CA GLU A 82 24.97 -14.03 -8.24
C GLU A 82 23.75 -14.64 -7.54
N PRO A 83 22.95 -15.49 -8.20
CA PRO A 83 21.78 -16.13 -7.62
C PRO A 83 22.19 -17.23 -6.63
N ILE A 84 22.69 -16.83 -5.46
CA ILE A 84 23.17 -17.73 -4.40
C ILE A 84 22.35 -17.65 -3.11
N TYR A 85 21.42 -16.69 -3.01
CA TYR A 85 20.62 -16.45 -1.81
C TYR A 85 19.26 -17.12 -1.89
N LYS A 86 18.86 -17.87 -0.86
CA LYS A 86 17.55 -18.55 -0.85
C LYS A 86 16.38 -17.62 -0.58
N TYR A 87 16.62 -16.54 0.18
CA TYR A 87 15.60 -15.58 0.62
C TYR A 87 16.12 -14.14 0.49
N PHE A 88 15.20 -13.19 0.39
CA PHE A 88 15.47 -11.76 0.47
C PHE A 88 14.43 -11.08 1.37
N GLN A 89 14.74 -9.87 1.86
CA GLN A 89 13.83 -9.01 2.63
C GLN A 89 13.86 -7.59 2.06
N ILE A 90 12.82 -6.81 2.31
CA ILE A 90 12.71 -5.43 1.85
C ILE A 90 12.54 -4.51 3.06
N ALA A 91 13.45 -3.56 3.25
CA ALA A 91 13.26 -2.49 4.22
C ALA A 91 12.41 -1.38 3.59
N SER A 92 11.11 -1.38 3.93
CA SER A 92 10.04 -0.67 3.24
C SER A 92 10.25 0.84 3.09
N TYR A 93 10.77 1.50 4.13
CA TYR A 93 10.92 2.95 4.14
C TYR A 93 12.12 3.43 3.30
N GLN A 94 13.15 2.59 3.13
CA GLN A 94 14.40 2.97 2.48
C GLN A 94 14.59 2.35 1.10
N LYS A 95 13.66 1.50 0.63
CA LYS A 95 13.77 0.76 -0.66
C LYS A 95 15.06 -0.07 -0.74
N ILE A 96 15.48 -0.64 0.40
CA ILE A 96 16.68 -1.47 0.49
C ILE A 96 16.28 -2.93 0.39
N LEU A 97 16.95 -3.67 -0.49
CA LEU A 97 16.87 -5.12 -0.59
C LEU A 97 17.95 -5.75 0.26
N ILE A 98 17.57 -6.69 1.11
CA ILE A 98 18.46 -7.34 2.06
C ILE A 98 18.52 -8.82 1.69
N PHE A 99 19.70 -9.30 1.33
CA PHE A 99 19.98 -10.71 1.16
C PHE A 99 20.66 -11.22 2.42
N LYS A 100 20.18 -12.33 2.99
CA LYS A 100 20.84 -13.00 4.12
C LYS A 100 21.30 -14.38 3.68
N ASN A 101 22.55 -14.70 3.96
CA ASN A 101 23.02 -16.07 3.83
C ASN A 101 22.68 -16.89 5.09
N GLU A 102 22.98 -18.19 5.06
CA GLU A 102 22.71 -19.12 6.17
C GLU A 102 23.49 -18.79 7.46
N TYR A 103 24.48 -17.89 7.37
CA TYR A 103 25.31 -17.44 8.49
C TYR A 103 24.92 -16.03 9.00
N ASN A 104 23.73 -15.54 8.65
CA ASN A 104 23.25 -14.19 8.95
C ASN A 104 24.14 -13.05 8.42
N LYS A 105 25.03 -13.32 7.45
CA LYS A 105 25.74 -12.26 6.74
C LYS A 105 24.77 -11.59 5.78
N GLU A 106 24.58 -10.29 5.97
CA GLU A 106 23.68 -9.48 5.17
C GLU A 106 24.43 -8.79 4.03
N ILE A 107 23.80 -8.73 2.86
CA ILE A 107 24.14 -7.79 1.80
C ILE A 107 22.90 -6.92 1.55
N CYS A 108 23.07 -5.62 1.69
CA CYS A 108 21.99 -4.66 1.51
C CYS A 108 22.25 -3.84 0.25
N TYR A 109 21.26 -3.76 -0.63
CA TYR A 109 21.31 -3.00 -1.88
C TYR A 109 20.23 -1.91 -1.86
N ASP A 110 20.66 -0.65 -1.94
CA ASP A 110 19.76 0.49 -2.02
C ASP A 110 19.46 0.82 -3.49
N PHE A 111 18.22 0.57 -3.93
CA PHE A 111 17.79 0.86 -5.27
C PHE A 111 17.73 2.36 -5.57
N SER A 112 17.56 3.23 -4.57
CA SER A 112 17.41 4.67 -4.77
C SER A 112 18.71 5.32 -5.23
N ILE A 113 19.85 4.85 -4.73
CA ILE A 113 21.19 5.35 -5.07
C ILE A 113 22.02 4.36 -5.87
N ASN A 114 21.48 3.17 -6.15
CA ASN A 114 22.10 2.11 -6.93
C ASN A 114 23.46 1.66 -6.35
N LYS A 115 23.52 1.44 -5.02
CA LYS A 115 24.75 1.07 -4.30
C LYS A 115 24.47 0.07 -3.18
N PHE A 116 25.52 -0.67 -2.81
CA PHE A 116 25.52 -1.44 -1.57
C PHE A 116 25.65 -0.49 -0.37
N VAL A 117 24.90 -0.79 0.68
CA VAL A 117 24.88 -0.01 1.93
C VAL A 117 25.08 -0.96 3.13
N SER A 118 25.61 -0.44 4.24
CA SER A 118 25.75 -1.20 5.49
C SER A 118 24.83 -0.71 6.60
N ASP A 119 24.42 0.55 6.55
CA ASP A 119 23.62 1.19 7.59
C ASP A 119 22.19 1.43 7.08
N TYR A 120 21.21 0.86 7.77
CA TYR A 120 19.80 1.05 7.47
C TYR A 120 18.96 1.04 8.74
N ILE A 121 17.80 1.72 8.71
CA ILE A 121 16.94 1.83 9.89
C ILE A 121 16.10 0.55 9.98
N HIS A 122 16.33 -0.24 11.04
CA HIS A 122 15.57 -1.48 11.26
C HIS A 122 14.10 -1.20 11.63
N CYS A 123 13.84 -0.19 12.46
CA CYS A 123 12.51 0.28 12.88
C CYS A 123 12.63 1.72 13.42
N ALA A 124 11.84 2.67 12.95
CA ALA A 124 11.66 3.95 13.63
C ALA A 124 10.17 4.22 13.81
N GLU A 125 9.67 4.11 15.04
CA GLU A 125 8.40 4.75 15.42
C GLU A 125 8.70 6.09 16.12
N PRO A 126 8.16 7.24 15.66
CA PRO A 126 8.31 8.51 16.38
C PRO A 126 7.18 8.75 17.41
N LEU A 127 7.55 9.45 18.50
CA LEU A 127 6.79 9.99 19.65
C LEU A 127 5.55 10.81 19.24
N GLY A 128 4.49 10.81 20.07
CA GLY A 128 3.18 11.37 19.73
C GLY A 128 2.55 12.24 20.80
N PRO A 129 1.40 12.89 20.51
CA PRO A 129 0.71 13.77 21.41
C PRO A 129 0.26 13.03 22.66
N GLU A 130 0.41 13.78 23.73
CA GLU A 130 0.32 13.43 25.13
C GLU A 130 -1.15 13.40 25.63
N ILE A 131 -1.99 12.55 25.02
CA ILE A 131 -3.40 12.38 25.43
C ILE A 131 -3.72 10.98 25.96
N ILE A 132 -4.58 10.92 26.98
CA ILE A 132 -5.05 9.70 27.64
C ILE A 132 -6.58 9.63 27.55
N THR A 133 -7.11 8.48 27.16
CA THR A 133 -8.53 8.14 27.26
C THR A 133 -8.83 7.54 28.63
N PHE A 134 -9.96 7.89 29.26
CA PHE A 134 -10.35 7.35 30.57
C PHE A 134 -11.85 7.09 30.62
N GLN A 135 -12.28 6.12 31.42
CA GLN A 135 -13.69 5.79 31.60
C GLN A 135 -14.24 6.45 32.86
N GLY A 136 -15.40 7.09 32.74
CA GLY A 136 -16.15 7.65 33.87
C GLY A 136 -17.05 6.63 34.56
N LEU A 137 -17.60 6.99 35.72
CA LEU A 137 -18.54 6.14 36.48
C LEU A 137 -19.82 5.79 35.71
N ASN A 138 -20.17 6.59 34.70
CA ASN A 138 -21.30 6.34 33.79
C ASN A 138 -20.98 5.33 32.67
N GLY A 139 -19.78 4.74 32.66
CA GLY A 139 -19.31 3.81 31.63
C GLY A 139 -18.90 4.46 30.31
N LYS A 140 -19.01 5.79 30.18
CA LYS A 140 -18.60 6.55 29.00
C LYS A 140 -17.12 6.94 29.07
N TYR A 141 -16.55 7.34 27.96
CA TYR A 141 -15.15 7.72 27.82
C TYR A 141 -14.97 9.24 27.72
N GLY A 142 -13.97 9.75 28.44
CA GLY A 142 -13.46 11.11 28.37
C GLY A 142 -12.00 11.14 27.91
N ILE A 143 -11.45 12.35 27.76
CA ILE A 143 -10.10 12.60 27.26
C ILE A 143 -9.41 13.59 28.20
N LYS A 144 -8.15 13.32 28.56
CA LYS A 144 -7.31 14.21 29.37
C LYS A 144 -5.89 14.27 28.80
N ASN A 145 -5.13 15.31 29.15
CA ASN A 145 -3.70 15.36 28.83
C ASN A 145 -2.87 14.58 29.88
N LEU A 146 -1.54 14.49 29.66
CA LEU A 146 -0.63 13.85 30.62
C LEU A 146 -0.57 14.54 31.99
N GLN A 147 -0.92 15.82 32.10
CA GLN A 147 -1.04 16.54 33.37
C GLN A 147 -2.40 16.32 34.06
N ASN A 148 -3.19 15.34 33.62
CA ASN A 148 -4.54 15.03 34.11
C ASN A 148 -5.58 16.16 33.94
N LYS A 149 -5.30 17.20 33.16
CA LYS A 149 -6.30 18.21 32.80
C LYS A 149 -7.34 17.58 31.88
N ILE A 150 -8.61 17.67 32.26
CA ILE A 150 -9.73 17.17 31.47
C ILE A 150 -9.89 18.02 30.20
N ILE A 151 -9.81 17.36 29.04
CA ILE A 151 -10.05 17.94 27.71
C ILE A 151 -11.51 17.69 27.31
N ALA A 152 -12.01 16.48 27.56
CA ALA A 152 -13.40 16.10 27.32
C ALA A 152 -13.91 15.27 28.50
N GLN A 153 -15.09 15.61 29.02
CA GLN A 153 -15.75 14.82 30.08
C GLN A 153 -16.19 13.44 29.55
N PRO A 154 -16.41 12.43 30.42
CA PRO A 154 -16.93 11.12 30.03
C PRO A 154 -18.33 11.19 29.40
N LEU A 155 -18.37 11.34 28.07
CA LEU A 155 -19.61 11.46 27.29
C LEU A 155 -19.62 10.58 26.03
N TYR A 156 -18.46 10.06 25.61
CA TYR A 156 -18.36 9.23 24.40
C TYR A 156 -18.63 7.76 24.69
N ASP A 157 -19.27 7.07 23.75
CA ASP A 157 -19.45 5.62 23.75
C ASP A 157 -18.12 4.90 23.51
N SER A 158 -17.27 5.48 22.66
CA SER A 158 -15.90 5.02 22.42
C SER A 158 -15.01 6.16 21.92
N VAL A 159 -13.71 6.03 22.18
CA VAL A 159 -12.68 6.99 21.76
C VAL A 159 -11.52 6.22 21.16
N LEU A 160 -11.10 6.60 19.95
CA LEU A 160 -9.95 6.03 19.26
C LEU A 160 -9.04 7.15 18.78
N VAL A 161 -7.79 7.13 19.24
CA VAL A 161 -6.76 8.08 18.81
C VAL A 161 -6.09 7.53 17.56
N ILE A 162 -6.17 8.27 16.45
CA ILE A 162 -5.57 7.87 15.17
C ILE A 162 -4.26 8.58 14.97
N LYS A 163 -3.17 7.81 15.00
CA LYS A 163 -1.81 8.21 14.57
C LYS A 163 -1.51 9.65 14.93
N LYS A 164 -1.84 10.04 16.16
CA LYS A 164 -1.32 11.28 16.75
C LYS A 164 -1.87 12.56 16.08
N LYS A 165 -2.90 12.46 15.23
CA LYS A 165 -3.41 13.56 14.40
C LYS A 165 -4.83 13.99 14.76
N PHE A 166 -5.73 13.02 14.91
CA PHE A 166 -7.13 13.27 15.23
C PHE A 166 -7.71 12.12 16.05
N ILE A 167 -8.89 12.35 16.60
CA ILE A 167 -9.56 11.40 17.48
C ILE A 167 -10.92 11.06 16.86
N VAL A 168 -11.14 9.77 16.61
CA VAL A 168 -12.44 9.25 16.19
C VAL A 168 -13.23 8.93 17.45
N VAL A 169 -14.44 9.47 17.52
CA VAL A 169 -15.29 9.37 18.70
C VAL A 169 -16.68 8.91 18.30
N LYS A 170 -17.27 8.04 19.12
CA LYS A 170 -18.65 7.61 18.97
C LYS A 170 -19.49 8.26 20.06
N LEU A 171 -20.56 8.95 19.66
CA LEU A 171 -21.51 9.63 20.53
C LEU A 171 -22.93 9.24 20.11
N ASN A 172 -23.73 8.69 21.03
CA ASN A 172 -25.08 8.21 20.76
C ASN A 172 -25.13 7.29 19.54
N ASN A 173 -24.20 6.33 19.49
CA ASN A 173 -24.00 5.41 18.39
C ASN A 173 -23.61 6.02 17.03
N LYS A 174 -23.28 7.31 16.96
CA LYS A 174 -22.81 7.97 15.74
C LYS A 174 -21.36 8.39 15.85
N ILE A 175 -20.61 8.14 14.79
CA ILE A 175 -19.20 8.50 14.65
C ILE A 175 -19.08 9.95 14.19
N GLY A 176 -18.17 10.66 14.85
CA GLY A 176 -17.63 11.96 14.47
C GLY A 176 -16.11 12.00 14.69
N ILE A 177 -15.49 13.10 14.31
CA ILE A 177 -14.04 13.31 14.46
C ILE A 177 -13.80 14.63 15.18
N ILE A 178 -12.90 14.60 16.16
CA ILE A 178 -12.47 15.76 16.92
C ILE A 178 -10.95 15.92 16.84
N ASP A 179 -10.46 17.12 17.12
CA ASP A 179 -9.03 17.37 17.36
C ASP A 179 -8.64 17.10 18.82
N ASN A 180 -7.36 17.34 19.15
CA ASN A 180 -6.81 17.17 20.49
C ASN A 180 -7.31 18.21 21.52
N THR A 181 -8.08 19.21 21.09
CA THR A 181 -8.73 20.20 21.96
C THR A 181 -10.22 19.91 22.17
N ASN A 182 -10.70 18.76 21.67
CA ASN A 182 -12.11 18.39 21.62
C ASN A 182 -12.97 19.26 20.68
N LYS A 183 -12.36 19.96 19.73
CA LYS A 183 -13.10 20.68 18.69
C LYS A 183 -13.59 19.68 17.65
N ILE A 184 -14.87 19.78 17.27
CA ILE A 184 -15.48 18.93 16.24
C ILE A 184 -14.91 19.31 14.87
N LEU A 185 -14.19 18.37 14.25
CA LEU A 185 -13.70 18.44 12.88
C LEU A 185 -14.74 17.88 11.90
N ILE A 186 -15.38 16.76 12.26
CA ILE A 186 -16.47 16.15 11.50
C ILE A 186 -17.65 15.79 12.42
N PRO A 187 -18.89 16.24 12.12
CA PRO A 187 -20.06 15.99 12.96
C PRO A 187 -20.43 14.50 13.16
N PHE A 188 -21.05 14.20 14.32
CA PHE A 188 -21.51 12.87 14.73
C PHE A 188 -22.75 12.39 13.98
N LYS A 189 -22.58 11.89 12.75
CA LYS A 189 -23.70 11.44 11.92
C LYS A 189 -23.45 10.16 11.11
N TYR A 190 -22.31 9.52 11.36
CA TYR A 190 -21.83 8.38 10.60
C TYR A 190 -21.96 7.08 11.40
N ASP A 191 -22.10 5.97 10.69
CA ASP A 191 -22.31 4.65 11.25
C ASP A 191 -21.00 3.84 11.32
N ASP A 192 -20.04 4.16 10.46
CA ASP A 192 -18.75 3.47 10.35
C ASP A 192 -17.67 4.39 9.78
N PHE A 193 -16.39 4.01 9.91
CA PHE A 193 -15.27 4.73 9.33
C PHE A 193 -14.12 3.82 8.88
N ILE A 194 -13.38 4.28 7.88
CA ILE A 194 -12.08 3.73 7.45
C ILE A 194 -11.13 4.91 7.28
N CYS A 195 -9.91 4.82 7.80
CA CYS A 195 -8.85 5.81 7.60
C CYS A 195 -7.62 5.18 6.98
N SER A 196 -6.77 5.98 6.34
CA SER A 196 -5.49 5.47 5.82
C SER A 196 -4.56 5.00 6.95
N ARG A 197 -3.71 4.02 6.65
CA ARG A 197 -2.79 3.38 7.62
C ARG A 197 -1.42 4.06 7.71
N ASP A 198 -1.19 5.09 6.90
CA ASP A 198 0.04 5.87 6.92
C ASP A 198 0.21 6.62 8.26
N ASP A 199 1.39 7.17 8.47
CA ASP A 199 1.72 7.85 9.73
C ASP A 199 1.08 9.22 9.89
N ASN A 200 0.48 9.77 8.82
CA ASN A 200 -0.18 11.07 8.82
C ASN A 200 -1.53 11.03 8.07
N PRO A 201 -2.53 10.29 8.59
CA PRO A 201 -3.70 9.95 7.80
C PRO A 201 -4.45 11.20 7.36
N LYS A 202 -4.53 11.44 6.05
CA LYS A 202 -5.27 12.56 5.45
C LYS A 202 -6.64 12.15 4.94
N ILE A 203 -6.79 10.88 4.56
CA ILE A 203 -8.05 10.38 4.00
C ILE A 203 -8.85 9.68 5.08
N ILE A 204 -10.11 10.06 5.17
CA ILE A 204 -11.05 9.45 6.07
C ILE A 204 -12.34 9.20 5.30
N SER A 205 -12.77 7.94 5.30
CA SER A 205 -13.99 7.49 4.66
C SER A 205 -14.99 7.23 5.77
N LEU A 206 -16.14 7.91 5.73
CA LEU A 206 -17.19 7.78 6.72
C LEU A 206 -18.46 7.24 6.08
N LYS A 207 -19.01 6.18 6.65
CA LYS A 207 -20.22 5.52 6.14
C LYS A 207 -21.44 6.10 6.80
N LYS A 208 -22.48 6.42 6.02
CA LYS A 208 -23.83 6.71 6.52
C LYS A 208 -24.82 5.82 5.79
N LYS A 209 -25.50 4.94 6.52
CA LYS A 209 -26.30 3.84 5.97
C LYS A 209 -25.47 3.01 4.99
N THR A 210 -25.74 3.13 3.70
CA THR A 210 -25.07 2.41 2.61
C THR A 210 -24.06 3.26 1.83
N HIS A 211 -23.98 4.57 2.10
CA HIS A 211 -23.17 5.50 1.31
C HIS A 211 -21.90 5.87 2.05
N TRP A 212 -20.78 5.91 1.32
CA TRP A 212 -19.49 6.35 1.84
C TRP A 212 -19.22 7.78 1.42
N THR A 213 -18.87 8.64 2.38
CA THR A 213 -18.38 10.00 2.13
C THR A 213 -16.89 10.04 2.44
N TYR A 214 -16.11 10.56 1.50
CA TYR A 214 -14.66 10.69 1.59
C TYR A 214 -14.29 12.10 2.00
N PHE A 215 -13.37 12.19 2.94
CA PHE A 215 -12.78 13.42 3.43
C PHE A 215 -11.28 13.41 3.19
N TYR A 216 -10.73 14.56 2.83
CA TYR A 216 -9.29 14.81 2.76
C TYR A 216 -8.97 15.99 3.67
N ASP A 217 -8.12 15.76 4.68
CA ASP A 217 -7.83 16.72 5.76
C ASP A 217 -9.13 17.32 6.35
N PHE A 218 -10.06 16.43 6.70
CA PHE A 218 -11.37 16.74 7.28
C PHE A 218 -12.33 17.57 6.42
N LYS A 219 -11.96 17.89 5.17
CA LYS A 219 -12.84 18.52 4.19
C LYS A 219 -13.51 17.44 3.35
N LYS A 220 -14.82 17.54 3.16
CA LYS A 220 -15.58 16.62 2.30
C LYS A 220 -15.08 16.76 0.86
N VAL A 221 -14.86 15.62 0.20
CA VAL A 221 -14.36 15.55 -1.18
C VAL A 221 -15.40 14.90 -2.10
N VAL A 222 -15.79 13.65 -1.82
CA VAL A 222 -16.65 12.85 -2.70
C VAL A 222 -17.67 12.07 -1.86
N ASP A 223 -18.91 11.95 -2.37
CA ASP A 223 -19.84 10.91 -1.94
C ASP A 223 -19.80 9.77 -2.96
N SER A 224 -19.54 8.55 -2.52
CA SER A 224 -19.45 7.37 -3.37
C SER A 224 -20.63 6.43 -3.17
N LYS A 225 -21.07 5.87 -4.30
CA LYS A 225 -21.99 4.73 -4.35
C LYS A 225 -21.29 3.38 -4.15
N TYR A 226 -19.96 3.36 -4.20
CA TYR A 226 -19.15 2.16 -4.07
C TYR A 226 -18.81 1.88 -2.60
N GLU A 227 -18.64 0.61 -2.27
CA GLU A 227 -18.11 0.21 -0.97
C GLU A 227 -16.64 0.60 -0.88
N SER A 228 -16.24 1.28 0.21
CA SER A 228 -14.82 1.55 0.48
C SER A 228 -14.16 0.29 1.04
N VAL A 229 -13.00 -0.07 0.51
CA VAL A 229 -12.20 -1.22 0.96
C VAL A 229 -10.97 -0.75 1.72
N GLU A 230 -10.22 0.21 1.17
CA GLU A 230 -8.96 0.70 1.75
C GLU A 230 -8.67 2.12 1.21
N ASN A 231 -7.94 2.95 1.96
CA ASN A 231 -7.58 4.31 1.57
C ASN A 231 -6.12 4.39 1.08
N ILE A 232 -5.85 5.08 -0.05
CA ILE A 232 -4.58 4.94 -0.80
C ILE A 232 -3.92 6.23 -1.34
N ALA A 233 -4.45 7.45 -1.09
CA ALA A 233 -3.90 8.71 -1.68
C ALA A 233 -2.38 8.86 -1.51
N GLU A 234 -1.81 8.43 -0.40
CA GLU A 234 -0.39 8.70 -0.14
C GLU A 234 0.53 7.60 -0.69
N LEU A 235 -0.03 6.48 -1.14
CA LEU A 235 0.75 5.33 -1.61
C LEU A 235 1.02 5.38 -3.11
N ILE A 236 0.13 5.98 -3.90
CA ILE A 236 0.22 5.97 -5.37
C ILE A 236 0.20 7.38 -5.96
N SER A 237 -0.64 8.28 -5.42
CA SER A 237 -0.69 9.71 -5.80
C SER A 237 -1.71 10.47 -5.00
N GLU A 238 -1.41 11.75 -4.78
CA GLU A 238 -2.30 12.71 -4.17
C GLU A 238 -3.70 12.80 -4.82
N LYS A 239 -3.92 12.29 -6.03
CA LYS A 239 -5.24 12.27 -6.68
C LYS A 239 -6.12 11.09 -6.27
N ALA A 240 -5.54 9.95 -5.93
CA ALA A 240 -6.29 8.76 -5.53
C ALA A 240 -6.93 8.99 -4.15
N LEU A 241 -8.07 8.36 -3.88
CA LEU A 241 -8.71 8.36 -2.57
C LEU A 241 -8.69 6.97 -1.95
N SER A 242 -9.26 6.00 -2.66
CA SER A 242 -9.58 4.71 -2.06
C SER A 242 -9.68 3.62 -3.11
N ILE A 243 -9.38 2.39 -2.70
CA ILE A 243 -9.82 1.20 -3.40
C ILE A 243 -11.28 1.00 -3.06
N VAL A 244 -12.10 0.93 -4.09
CA VAL A 244 -13.54 0.77 -3.98
C VAL A 244 -13.99 -0.52 -4.62
N LYS A 245 -15.07 -1.09 -4.10
CA LYS A 245 -15.66 -2.34 -4.57
C LYS A 245 -17.07 -2.11 -5.10
N ASN A 246 -17.34 -2.73 -6.23
CA ASN A 246 -18.67 -2.85 -6.82
C ASN A 246 -18.96 -4.32 -7.09
N LYS A 247 -19.92 -4.90 -6.36
CA LYS A 247 -20.17 -6.36 -6.38
C LYS A 247 -18.89 -7.14 -6.10
N ASN A 248 -18.32 -7.82 -7.09
CA ASN A 248 -17.11 -8.65 -6.95
C ASN A 248 -15.89 -8.05 -7.67
N LYS A 249 -15.95 -6.79 -8.08
CA LYS A 249 -14.87 -6.09 -8.78
C LYS A 249 -14.35 -4.91 -7.98
N TYR A 250 -13.09 -4.59 -8.19
CA TYR A 250 -12.35 -3.53 -7.51
C TYR A 250 -11.92 -2.45 -8.49
N ASN A 251 -11.89 -1.22 -8.02
CA ASN A 251 -11.44 -0.06 -8.78
C ASN A 251 -10.78 0.97 -7.84
N ILE A 252 -10.08 1.97 -8.39
CA ILE A 252 -9.54 3.11 -7.63
C ILE A 252 -10.47 4.31 -7.83
N LEU A 253 -10.94 4.88 -6.73
CA LEU A 253 -11.69 6.14 -6.69
C LEU A 253 -10.74 7.32 -6.58
N PHE A 254 -10.98 8.37 -7.36
CA PHE A 254 -10.23 9.62 -7.36
C PHE A 254 -10.93 10.75 -6.59
N LYS A 255 -10.17 11.78 -6.22
CA LYS A 255 -10.68 12.99 -5.54
C LYS A 255 -11.72 13.77 -6.35
N ASP A 256 -11.73 13.63 -7.66
CA ASP A 256 -12.75 14.22 -8.54
C ASP A 256 -14.02 13.34 -8.68
N GLY A 257 -14.04 12.16 -8.04
CA GLY A 257 -15.15 11.21 -8.07
C GLY A 257 -15.10 10.23 -9.23
N SER A 258 -14.13 10.36 -10.15
CA SER A 258 -13.93 9.39 -11.22
C SER A 258 -13.29 8.09 -10.71
N VAL A 259 -13.31 7.05 -11.53
CA VAL A 259 -12.64 5.76 -11.29
C VAL A 259 -11.77 5.38 -12.49
N LEU A 260 -10.91 4.36 -12.36
CA LEU A 260 -10.14 3.87 -13.50
C LEU A 260 -11.09 3.34 -14.60
N PRO A 261 -10.68 3.37 -15.88
CA PRO A 261 -11.53 2.97 -17.00
C PRO A 261 -11.96 1.48 -16.99
N ILE A 262 -11.25 0.64 -16.24
CA ILE A 262 -11.51 -0.80 -16.17
C ILE A 262 -11.60 -1.25 -14.71
N ASP A 263 -12.44 -2.26 -14.48
CA ASP A 263 -12.65 -2.93 -13.21
C ASP A 263 -11.74 -4.17 -13.10
N TYR A 264 -11.22 -4.44 -11.91
CA TYR A 264 -10.25 -5.51 -11.64
C TYR A 264 -10.84 -6.60 -10.74
N ASP A 265 -10.32 -7.82 -10.85
CA ASP A 265 -10.63 -8.93 -9.95
C ASP A 265 -10.01 -8.72 -8.56
N LEU A 266 -8.86 -8.05 -8.52
CA LEU A 266 -8.18 -7.67 -7.29
C LEU A 266 -7.38 -6.40 -7.52
N ILE A 267 -7.34 -5.54 -6.50
CA ILE A 267 -6.36 -4.46 -6.39
C ILE A 267 -5.69 -4.64 -5.03
N GLU A 268 -4.36 -4.76 -5.03
CA GLU A 268 -3.58 -4.85 -3.79
C GLU A 268 -3.83 -3.63 -2.90
N TYR A 269 -3.70 -3.78 -1.58
CA TYR A 269 -4.10 -2.76 -0.60
C TYR A 269 -3.46 -1.38 -0.80
N ASN A 270 -2.29 -1.31 -1.45
CA ASN A 270 -1.62 -0.05 -1.77
C ASN A 270 -2.00 0.52 -3.14
N GLY A 271 -2.88 -0.15 -3.88
CA GLY A 271 -3.41 0.12 -5.21
C GLY A 271 -2.42 0.11 -6.37
N LYS A 272 -1.19 -0.38 -6.16
CA LYS A 272 -0.13 -0.37 -7.17
C LYS A 272 -0.13 -1.56 -8.11
N VAL A 273 -0.75 -2.65 -7.67
CA VAL A 273 -0.83 -3.90 -8.43
C VAL A 273 -2.28 -4.31 -8.52
N ALA A 274 -2.72 -4.67 -9.72
CA ALA A 274 -4.07 -5.12 -9.97
C ALA A 274 -4.10 -6.37 -10.83
N ILE A 275 -5.12 -7.21 -10.67
CA ILE A 275 -5.28 -8.47 -11.38
C ILE A 275 -6.60 -8.41 -12.13
N SER A 276 -6.58 -8.81 -13.41
CA SER A 276 -7.80 -9.04 -14.19
C SER A 276 -7.62 -10.27 -15.07
N GLY A 277 -8.35 -11.34 -14.77
CA GLY A 277 -8.15 -12.67 -15.35
C GLY A 277 -6.73 -13.16 -15.09
N ASN A 278 -6.05 -13.60 -16.15
CA ASN A 278 -4.66 -14.08 -16.11
C ASN A 278 -3.61 -12.96 -16.22
N LYS A 279 -4.05 -11.70 -16.18
CA LYS A 279 -3.17 -10.54 -16.37
C LYS A 279 -2.92 -9.85 -15.05
N VAL A 280 -1.64 -9.63 -14.77
CA VAL A 280 -1.20 -8.77 -13.67
C VAL A 280 -0.83 -7.43 -14.25
N TYR A 281 -1.34 -6.36 -13.65
CA TYR A 281 -1.10 -4.99 -14.03
C TYR A 281 -0.35 -4.28 -12.93
N GLN A 282 0.65 -3.49 -13.32
CA GLN A 282 1.23 -2.50 -12.44
C GLN A 282 0.65 -1.14 -12.81
N ILE A 283 0.18 -0.40 -11.80
CA ILE A 283 -0.49 0.89 -11.92
C ILE A 283 0.55 1.98 -11.63
N TYR A 284 0.95 2.73 -12.66
CA TYR A 284 2.08 3.69 -12.58
C TYR A 284 1.59 5.11 -12.36
N ASP A 285 0.83 5.60 -13.32
CA ASP A 285 -0.02 6.76 -13.19
C ASP A 285 -1.43 6.35 -13.64
N PHE A 286 -2.46 7.05 -13.17
CA PHE A 286 -3.87 6.64 -13.33
C PHE A 286 -4.39 6.66 -14.78
N LYS A 287 -3.50 6.82 -15.75
CA LYS A 287 -3.74 6.78 -17.19
C LYS A 287 -2.94 5.68 -17.89
N SER A 288 -1.94 5.09 -17.24
CA SER A 288 -1.05 4.09 -17.81
C SER A 288 -0.98 2.83 -16.96
N PHE A 289 -1.22 1.70 -17.62
CA PHE A 289 -1.06 0.38 -17.06
C PHE A 289 -0.04 -0.36 -17.91
N ILE A 290 0.94 -0.98 -17.25
CA ILE A 290 1.78 -1.94 -17.95
C ILE A 290 1.31 -3.32 -17.52
N LEU A 291 1.01 -4.14 -18.52
CA LEU A 291 0.84 -5.57 -18.34
C LEU A 291 2.17 -6.11 -17.82
N TYR A 292 2.19 -6.48 -16.54
CA TYR A 292 3.36 -7.04 -15.90
C TYR A 292 3.68 -8.41 -16.48
N CYS A 293 2.67 -9.27 -16.57
CA CYS A 293 2.76 -10.54 -17.26
C CYS A 293 1.37 -11.02 -17.69
N ASN A 294 1.34 -11.88 -18.70
CA ASN A 294 0.17 -12.67 -19.07
C ASN A 294 0.47 -14.13 -18.70
N LEU A 295 -0.43 -14.79 -17.95
CA LEU A 295 -0.34 -16.22 -17.64
C LEU A 295 -1.09 -17.07 -18.67
#